data_AF-A0A5C7FCX5-F1
#
_entry.id   AF-A0A5C7FCX5-F1
#
_cell.length_a   1.000
_cell.length_b   1.000
_cell.length_c   1.000
_cell.angle_alpha   90.00
_cell.angle_beta   90.00
_cell.angle_gamma   90.00
#
_symmetry.space_group_name_H-M   'P 1'
#
loop_
_entity.id
_entity.type
_entity.pdbx_description
1 polymer ?
#
loop_
_entity_poly.entity_id
_entity_poly.type
_entity_poly.pdbx_seq_one_letter_code
_entity_poly.pdbx_strand_id
1 'polypeptide(L)'
;MLRIIKALPVVLSILFLVNCSQKENTTHRAEQKSEKESLARGNVQKNITNYQKYTGAWFEIEYPERFIVEPSLKSSTNVEGFDSALFTSPDGKVRFYIFSPQWAGKPEDISLKSSDEILTDSSSAVNNGLTIKRWTIAAKDGSYFRSYESTSETPGNIGKVVGISYAENKYLEIYKKEYLHFKNSLQQFAD
;
A
#
# COMPACT_ATOMS: atom_id res chain seq x y z
N MET A 1 -1.70 43.25 11.66
CA MET A 1 -1.24 42.41 10.53
C MET A 1 -1.93 41.06 10.64
N LEU A 2 -3.03 40.88 9.90
CA LEU A 2 -4.02 39.81 10.06
C LEU A 2 -3.59 38.60 9.20
N ARG A 3 -3.25 37.46 9.83
CA ARG A 3 -2.93 36.21 9.10
C ARG A 3 -4.21 35.40 8.90
N ILE A 4 -4.64 35.33 7.65
CA ILE A 4 -5.76 34.50 7.18
C ILE A 4 -5.28 33.04 7.17
N ILE A 5 -5.75 32.24 8.12
CA ILE A 5 -5.58 30.79 8.11
C ILE A 5 -6.68 30.23 7.20
N LYS A 6 -6.31 29.80 5.99
CA LYS A 6 -7.21 29.03 5.13
C LYS A 6 -7.26 27.59 5.67
N ALA A 7 -8.37 27.24 6.33
CA ALA A 7 -8.72 25.87 6.63
C ALA A 7 -9.03 25.13 5.32
N LEU A 8 -8.32 24.03 5.05
CA LEU A 8 -8.68 23.08 4.00
C LEU A 8 -9.60 22.01 4.62
N PRO A 9 -10.68 21.59 3.95
CA PRO A 9 -11.63 20.65 4.53
C PRO A 9 -11.07 19.22 4.52
N VAL A 10 -11.02 18.62 5.70
CA VAL A 10 -10.88 17.19 5.92
C VAL A 10 -12.18 16.52 5.49
N VAL A 11 -12.16 15.77 4.39
CA VAL A 11 -13.26 14.85 4.04
C VAL A 11 -12.66 13.63 3.37
N LEU A 12 -12.62 12.49 4.09
CA LEU A 12 -13.19 11.23 3.59
C LEU A 12 -13.30 10.19 4.71
N SER A 13 -14.26 10.39 5.61
CA SER A 13 -14.83 9.28 6.38
C SER A 13 -15.95 8.67 5.52
N ILE A 14 -15.74 7.48 4.98
CA ILE A 14 -16.84 6.66 4.44
C ILE A 14 -17.03 5.49 5.40
N LEU A 15 -17.95 5.70 6.34
CA LEU A 15 -18.60 4.63 7.08
C LEU A 15 -19.69 4.02 6.19
N PHE A 16 -19.71 2.69 6.10
CA PHE A 16 -20.82 1.92 5.56
C PHE A 16 -22.11 2.20 6.35
N LEU A 17 -23.24 2.29 5.63
CA LEU A 17 -24.51 1.57 5.86
C LEU A 17 -25.66 2.35 5.20
N VAL A 18 -26.16 1.86 4.07
CA VAL A 18 -27.59 1.95 3.76
C VAL A 18 -28.02 0.64 3.12
N ASN A 19 -28.69 -0.18 3.93
CA ASN A 19 -29.54 -1.26 3.48
C ASN A 19 -30.92 -0.63 3.23
N CYS A 20 -31.40 -0.63 1.99
CA CYS A 20 -32.79 -0.27 1.73
C CYS A 20 -33.37 -1.22 0.69
N SER A 21 -34.27 -2.06 1.19
CA SER A 21 -35.10 -3.01 0.48
C SER A 21 -36.37 -2.31 0.01
N GLN A 22 -36.63 -2.31 -1.30
CA GLN A 22 -37.98 -2.18 -1.85
C GLN A 22 -38.17 -3.13 -3.03
N LYS A 23 -39.01 -4.15 -2.82
CA LYS A 23 -39.89 -4.81 -3.81
C LYS A 23 -40.91 -3.77 -4.32
N GLU A 24 -41.49 -3.78 -5.52
CA GLU A 24 -41.82 -4.87 -6.45
C GLU A 24 -42.27 -4.31 -7.83
N ASN A 25 -42.26 -5.19 -8.83
CA ASN A 25 -43.06 -5.23 -10.07
C ASN A 25 -42.76 -4.31 -11.27
N THR A 26 -42.24 -4.94 -12.34
CA THR A 26 -42.58 -4.53 -13.71
C THR A 26 -42.64 -5.75 -14.63
N THR A 27 -43.85 -6.01 -15.12
CA THR A 27 -44.23 -7.03 -16.10
C THR A 27 -43.75 -6.63 -17.50
N HIS A 28 -43.03 -7.55 -18.15
CA HIS A 28 -42.84 -7.77 -19.60
C HIS A 28 -43.03 -6.59 -20.56
N ARG A 29 -41.91 -6.00 -21.02
CA ARG A 29 -41.77 -5.46 -22.38
C ARG A 29 -40.30 -5.21 -22.68
N ALA A 30 -39.67 -6.08 -23.47
CA ALA A 30 -38.65 -5.75 -24.46
C ALA A 30 -37.83 -6.99 -24.83
N GLU A 31 -38.36 -7.76 -25.78
CA GLU A 31 -37.61 -8.65 -26.68
C GLU A 31 -36.65 -7.86 -27.59
N GLN A 32 -35.92 -6.90 -27.03
CA GLN A 32 -34.91 -6.08 -27.72
C GLN A 32 -33.62 -5.96 -26.88
N LYS A 33 -33.39 -6.90 -25.96
CA LYS A 33 -32.15 -7.02 -25.18
C LYS A 33 -31.21 -8.13 -25.70
N SER A 34 -31.57 -8.84 -26.77
CA SER A 34 -30.83 -10.03 -27.23
C SER A 34 -29.62 -9.71 -28.13
N GLU A 35 -29.60 -8.57 -28.83
CA GLU A 35 -28.51 -8.26 -29.78
C GLU A 35 -27.46 -7.26 -29.28
N LYS A 36 -27.67 -6.61 -28.13
CA LYS A 36 -26.66 -5.75 -27.49
C LYS A 36 -25.84 -6.46 -26.40
N GLU A 37 -26.20 -7.68 -26.02
CA GLU A 37 -25.48 -8.49 -25.04
C GLU A 37 -24.44 -9.45 -25.65
N SER A 38 -24.36 -9.57 -26.98
CA SER A 38 -23.35 -10.41 -27.64
C SER A 38 -22.02 -9.67 -27.92
N LEU A 39 -22.00 -8.33 -27.92
CA LEU A 39 -20.77 -7.54 -28.07
C LEU A 39 -20.11 -7.20 -26.71
N ALA A 40 -20.79 -7.48 -25.59
CA ALA A 40 -20.25 -7.37 -24.22
C ALA A 40 -19.60 -8.68 -23.72
N ARG A 41 -19.44 -9.68 -24.60
CA ARG A 41 -18.64 -10.90 -24.37
C ARG A 41 -17.31 -10.88 -25.13
N GLY A 42 -16.80 -9.68 -25.43
CA GLY A 42 -15.40 -9.52 -25.79
C GLY A 42 -14.54 -9.71 -24.55
N ASN A 43 -13.89 -10.87 -24.45
CA ASN A 43 -12.80 -11.22 -23.53
C ASN A 43 -12.35 -10.09 -22.59
N VAL A 44 -13.01 -9.96 -21.43
CA VAL A 44 -12.30 -9.45 -20.25
C VAL A 44 -11.37 -10.59 -19.85
N GLN A 45 -10.22 -10.64 -20.53
CA GLN A 45 -9.07 -11.38 -20.06
C GLN A 45 -8.80 -10.79 -18.68
N LYS A 46 -9.29 -11.45 -17.63
CA LYS A 46 -8.91 -11.15 -16.26
C LYS A 46 -7.40 -11.33 -16.28
N ASN A 47 -6.65 -10.23 -16.37
CA ASN A 47 -5.20 -10.29 -16.25
C ASN A 47 -4.96 -10.91 -14.88
N ILE A 48 -4.57 -12.18 -14.89
CA ILE A 48 -4.25 -12.91 -13.68
C ILE A 48 -2.90 -12.36 -13.27
N THR A 49 -2.87 -11.53 -12.23
CA THR A 49 -1.62 -11.15 -11.60
C THR A 49 -1.06 -12.40 -10.93
N ASN A 50 0.05 -12.90 -11.45
CA ASN A 50 0.85 -13.92 -10.78
C ASN A 50 1.71 -13.27 -9.70
N TYR A 51 1.95 -14.02 -8.63
CA TYR A 51 2.79 -13.58 -7.52
C TYR A 51 3.99 -14.50 -7.37
N GLN A 52 5.14 -13.90 -7.08
CA GLN A 52 6.34 -14.61 -6.63
C GLN A 52 6.59 -14.30 -5.16
N LYS A 53 7.33 -15.19 -4.51
CA LYS A 53 7.75 -15.04 -3.13
C LYS A 53 9.17 -14.46 -3.06
N TYR A 54 9.36 -13.48 -2.19
CA TYR A 54 10.67 -12.99 -1.79
C TYR A 54 10.95 -13.43 -0.36
N THR A 55 12.13 -14.00 -0.14
CA THR A 55 12.61 -14.41 1.19
C THR A 55 13.67 -13.41 1.67
N GLY A 56 13.31 -12.64 2.69
CA GLY A 56 14.23 -11.80 3.44
C GLY A 56 14.96 -12.59 4.54
N ALA A 57 15.68 -11.87 5.40
CA ALA A 57 16.42 -12.49 6.50
C ALA A 57 15.50 -13.15 7.55
N TRP A 58 14.37 -12.50 7.86
CA TRP A 58 13.43 -12.89 8.91
C TRP A 58 11.97 -12.84 8.46
N PHE A 59 11.75 -12.83 7.15
CA PHE A 59 10.40 -12.76 6.60
C PHE A 59 10.31 -13.35 5.20
N GLU A 60 9.08 -13.67 4.82
CA GLU A 60 8.66 -13.89 3.45
C GLU A 60 7.54 -12.94 3.09
N ILE A 61 7.50 -12.53 1.82
CA ILE A 61 6.44 -11.68 1.28
C ILE A 61 6.19 -12.01 -0.18
N GLU A 62 4.94 -11.98 -0.59
CA GLU A 62 4.57 -12.18 -1.99
C GLU A 62 4.44 -10.85 -2.72
N TYR A 63 4.96 -10.77 -3.94
CA TYR A 63 4.93 -9.59 -4.79
C TYR A 63 4.53 -9.95 -6.23
N PRO A 64 3.97 -9.02 -7.01
CA PRO A 64 3.60 -9.35 -8.39
C PRO A 64 4.85 -9.74 -9.20
N GLU A 65 4.80 -10.89 -9.87
CA GLU A 65 5.93 -11.50 -10.58
C GLU A 65 6.67 -10.54 -11.55
N ARG A 66 5.93 -9.61 -12.12
CA ARG A 66 6.47 -8.62 -13.07
C ARG A 66 7.30 -7.50 -12.43
N PHE A 67 7.33 -7.40 -11.10
CA PHE A 67 8.07 -6.34 -10.41
C PHE A 67 9.55 -6.71 -10.31
N ILE A 68 10.40 -5.68 -10.40
CA ILE A 68 11.83 -5.82 -10.17
C ILE A 68 12.09 -5.67 -8.68
N VAL A 69 12.85 -6.60 -8.10
CA VAL A 69 13.19 -6.60 -6.66
C VAL A 69 14.59 -6.06 -6.43
N GLU A 70 14.71 -5.17 -5.46
CA GLU A 70 15.97 -4.57 -5.01
C GLU A 70 16.10 -4.76 -3.49
N PRO A 71 16.94 -5.71 -3.01
CA PRO A 71 17.27 -5.81 -1.59
C PRO A 71 17.94 -4.50 -1.11
N SER A 72 17.67 -4.08 0.13
CA SER A 72 18.17 -2.78 0.63
C SER A 72 18.99 -2.90 1.92
N LEU A 73 18.36 -3.00 3.10
CA LEU A 73 19.08 -3.08 4.36
C LEU A 73 19.50 -4.52 4.63
N LYS A 74 20.82 -4.76 4.67
CA LYS A 74 21.38 -6.06 5.06
C LYS A 74 21.02 -6.34 6.52
N SER A 75 20.66 -7.59 6.84
CA SER A 75 20.31 -7.96 8.21
C SER A 75 21.53 -7.93 9.13
N SER A 76 21.34 -7.41 10.34
CA SER A 76 22.37 -7.44 11.38
C SER A 76 22.35 -8.73 12.20
N THR A 77 21.25 -9.49 12.16
CA THR A 77 21.08 -10.73 12.95
C THR A 77 21.06 -11.99 12.11
N ASN A 78 21.02 -11.87 10.77
CA ASN A 78 21.19 -12.99 9.86
C ASN A 78 22.34 -12.71 8.88
N VAL A 79 23.28 -13.65 8.78
CA VAL A 79 24.42 -13.56 7.84
C VAL A 79 23.94 -13.61 6.38
N GLU A 80 22.81 -14.27 6.14
CA GLU A 80 22.12 -14.34 4.85
C GLU A 80 20.87 -13.44 4.84
N GLY A 81 20.49 -12.97 3.66
CA GLY A 81 19.27 -12.16 3.50
C GLY A 81 19.38 -10.69 3.95
N PHE A 82 18.25 -9.99 3.82
CA PHE A 82 18.09 -8.55 4.04
C PHE A 82 16.84 -8.30 4.90
N ASP A 83 16.88 -7.28 5.76
CA ASP A 83 15.74 -6.86 6.57
C ASP A 83 14.78 -5.96 5.79
N SER A 84 15.20 -5.36 4.67
CA SER A 84 14.31 -4.65 3.75
C SER A 84 14.54 -4.94 2.28
N ALA A 85 13.50 -4.69 1.49
CA ALA A 85 13.53 -4.77 0.04
C ALA A 85 12.53 -3.79 -0.60
N LEU A 86 12.82 -3.41 -1.84
CA LEU A 86 11.95 -2.60 -2.69
C LEU A 86 11.50 -3.41 -3.90
N PHE A 87 10.27 -3.18 -4.35
CA PHE A 87 9.66 -3.89 -5.47
C PHE A 87 9.10 -2.86 -6.44
N THR A 88 9.74 -2.66 -7.59
CA THR A 88 9.39 -1.61 -8.54
C THR A 88 8.54 -2.17 -9.69
N SER A 89 7.42 -1.50 -9.99
CA SER A 89 6.55 -1.89 -11.11
C SER A 89 7.26 -1.75 -12.46
N PRO A 90 6.86 -2.51 -13.51
CA PRO A 90 7.49 -2.44 -14.83
C PRO A 90 7.52 -1.04 -15.46
N ASP A 91 6.52 -0.21 -15.13
CA ASP A 91 6.40 1.17 -15.63
C ASP A 91 7.13 2.21 -14.75
N GLY A 92 7.74 1.77 -13.64
CA GLY A 92 8.44 2.61 -12.67
C GLY A 92 7.53 3.58 -11.91
N LYS A 93 6.20 3.46 -12.03
CA LYS A 93 5.23 4.40 -11.44
C LYS A 93 4.90 4.09 -10.00
N VAL A 94 5.15 2.87 -9.55
CA VAL A 94 4.90 2.40 -8.19
C VAL A 94 6.08 1.59 -7.67
N ARG A 95 6.34 1.71 -6.38
CA ARG A 95 7.30 0.87 -5.68
C ARG A 95 6.74 0.42 -4.34
N PHE A 96 6.68 -0.88 -4.09
CA PHE A 96 6.37 -1.40 -2.77
C PHE A 96 7.64 -1.51 -1.93
N TYR A 97 7.47 -1.46 -0.62
CA TYR A 97 8.54 -1.49 0.35
C TYR A 97 8.15 -2.37 1.54
N ILE A 98 9.13 -3.11 2.05
CA ILE A 98 9.04 -3.87 3.30
C ILE A 98 10.32 -3.68 4.09
N PHE A 99 10.19 -3.51 5.40
CA PHE A 99 11.23 -3.69 6.40
C PHE A 99 10.67 -4.55 7.52
N SER A 100 11.32 -5.67 7.83
CA SER A 100 10.87 -6.62 8.85
C SER A 100 12.08 -7.39 9.41
N PRO A 101 12.89 -6.74 10.27
CA PRO A 101 13.97 -7.42 10.99
C PRO A 101 13.42 -8.45 11.98
N GLN A 102 14.29 -9.26 12.58
CA GLN A 102 13.91 -10.27 13.58
C GLN A 102 13.17 -9.69 14.79
N TRP A 103 13.59 -8.51 15.25
CA TRP A 103 13.03 -7.85 16.43
C TRP A 103 12.59 -6.44 16.05
N ALA A 104 13.22 -5.41 16.63
CA ALA A 104 13.01 -4.03 16.25
C ALA A 104 14.27 -3.46 15.59
N GLY A 105 14.07 -2.53 14.66
CA GLY A 105 15.16 -1.84 14.01
C GLY A 105 14.74 -0.48 13.47
N LYS A 106 15.66 0.15 12.74
CA LYS A 106 15.45 1.46 12.11
C LYS A 106 15.48 1.30 10.59
N PRO A 107 14.39 1.62 9.88
CA PRO A 107 14.35 1.56 8.42
C PRO A 107 15.01 2.83 7.82
N GLU A 108 16.34 2.91 7.92
CA GLU A 108 17.10 4.12 7.54
C GLU A 108 17.05 4.42 6.04
N ASP A 109 16.85 3.39 5.22
CA ASP A 109 16.68 3.44 3.76
C ASP A 109 15.42 4.21 3.30
N ILE A 110 14.47 4.45 4.20
CA ILE A 110 13.28 5.29 3.96
C ILE A 110 13.25 6.57 4.80
N SER A 111 14.39 7.01 5.33
CA SER A 111 14.48 8.28 6.07
C SER A 111 13.99 9.47 5.23
N LEU A 112 13.38 10.46 5.87
CA LEU A 112 12.98 11.70 5.21
C LEU A 112 14.22 12.46 4.71
N LYS A 113 14.26 12.80 3.43
CA LYS A 113 15.29 13.60 2.78
C LYS A 113 14.87 15.06 2.79
N SER A 114 15.09 15.74 3.91
CA SER A 114 14.56 17.09 4.17
C SER A 114 14.95 18.18 3.16
N SER A 115 15.99 17.97 2.34
CA SER A 115 16.33 18.85 1.22
C SER A 115 15.19 18.93 0.20
N ASP A 116 14.62 17.78 -0.17
CA ASP A 116 13.76 17.64 -1.34
C ASP A 116 12.38 17.06 -1.02
N GLU A 117 12.16 16.63 0.22
CA GLU A 117 10.93 16.02 0.68
C GLU A 117 10.30 16.76 1.87
N ILE A 118 9.01 16.53 2.07
CA ILE A 118 8.24 17.06 3.20
C ILE A 118 7.28 15.97 3.74
N LEU A 119 7.14 15.92 5.07
CA LEU A 119 6.12 15.12 5.73
C LEU A 119 4.76 15.82 5.57
N THR A 120 3.81 15.20 4.87
CA THR A 120 2.50 15.81 4.56
C THR A 120 1.37 15.28 5.42
N ASP A 121 1.51 14.05 5.93
CA ASP A 121 0.52 13.43 6.81
C ASP A 121 1.20 12.47 7.79
N SER A 122 0.63 12.36 8.99
CA SER A 122 1.05 11.40 10.01
C SER A 122 -0.08 11.13 10.98
N SER A 123 -0.29 9.86 11.30
CA SER A 123 -1.22 9.41 12.33
C SER A 123 -0.63 8.27 13.15
N SER A 124 -1.16 8.07 14.35
CA SER A 124 -0.76 6.99 15.26
C SER A 124 -1.99 6.49 16.00
N ALA A 125 -2.12 5.17 16.11
CA ALA A 125 -3.20 4.51 16.84
C ALA A 125 -2.66 3.27 17.55
N VAL A 126 -3.33 2.86 18.63
CA VAL A 126 -3.06 1.58 19.30
C VAL A 126 -4.20 0.62 18.97
N ASN A 127 -3.87 -0.57 18.47
CA ASN A 127 -4.83 -1.62 18.15
C ASN A 127 -4.32 -2.96 18.68
N ASN A 128 -5.09 -3.62 19.54
CA ASN A 128 -4.73 -4.90 20.15
C ASN A 128 -3.33 -4.91 20.79
N GLY A 129 -2.96 -3.84 21.49
CA GLY A 129 -1.63 -3.70 22.10
C GLY A 129 -0.50 -3.30 21.15
N LEU A 130 -0.75 -3.22 19.85
CA LEU A 130 0.22 -2.78 18.85
C LEU A 130 0.05 -1.29 18.54
N THR A 131 1.15 -0.55 18.55
CA THR A 131 1.21 0.81 18.00
C THR A 131 1.33 0.74 16.49
N ILE A 132 0.37 1.33 15.79
CA ILE A 132 0.34 1.48 14.34
C ILE A 132 0.56 2.95 14.01
N LYS A 133 1.67 3.26 13.33
CA LYS A 133 1.96 4.61 12.84
C LYS A 133 1.83 4.62 11.33
N ARG A 134 1.17 5.63 10.78
CA ARG A 134 1.13 5.88 9.33
C ARG A 134 1.68 7.24 9.03
N TRP A 135 2.44 7.37 7.95
CA TRP A 135 2.95 8.65 7.51
C TRP A 135 3.14 8.70 6.01
N THR A 136 3.03 9.89 5.45
CA THR A 136 3.26 10.15 4.03
C THR A 136 4.31 11.23 3.86
N ILE A 137 5.29 10.93 3.02
CA ILE A 137 6.32 11.86 2.57
C ILE A 137 6.04 12.20 1.12
N ALA A 138 6.07 13.48 0.77
CA ALA A 138 5.93 13.96 -0.60
C ALA A 138 7.21 14.64 -1.04
N ALA A 139 7.54 14.50 -2.32
CA ALA A 139 8.55 15.35 -2.96
C ALA A 139 8.04 16.80 -2.99
N LYS A 140 8.91 17.77 -2.72
CA LYS A 140 8.55 19.20 -2.71
C LYS A 140 8.16 19.72 -4.10
N ASP A 141 8.66 19.09 -5.15
CA ASP A 141 8.29 19.37 -6.55
C ASP A 141 7.00 18.66 -6.99
N GLY A 142 6.40 17.82 -6.12
CA GLY A 142 5.19 17.06 -6.42
C GLY A 142 5.39 15.84 -7.30
N SER A 143 6.64 15.42 -7.57
CA SER A 143 6.95 14.31 -8.48
C SER A 143 6.55 12.92 -7.97
N TYR A 144 6.47 12.74 -6.64
CA TYR A 144 6.02 11.49 -6.02
C TYR A 144 5.56 11.67 -4.58
N PHE A 145 4.90 10.62 -4.10
CA PHE A 145 4.52 10.38 -2.71
C PHE A 145 5.05 9.02 -2.28
N ARG A 146 5.34 8.87 -0.99
CA ARG A 146 5.65 7.58 -0.36
C ARG A 146 4.97 7.49 0.99
N SER A 147 4.07 6.52 1.10
CA SER A 147 3.24 6.29 2.28
C SER A 147 3.65 4.99 2.95
N TYR A 148 3.72 5.03 4.27
CA TYR A 148 4.18 3.93 5.11
C TYR A 148 3.21 3.63 6.23
N GLU A 149 3.22 2.38 6.67
CA GLU A 149 2.61 1.92 7.90
C GLU A 149 3.64 1.11 8.68
N SER A 150 3.93 1.51 9.91
CA SER A 150 4.71 0.71 10.84
C SER A 150 3.85 0.03 11.88
N THR A 151 4.30 -1.12 12.36
CA THR A 151 3.74 -1.80 13.54
C THR A 151 4.84 -2.01 14.57
N SER A 152 4.49 -1.73 15.83
CA SER A 152 5.40 -1.78 16.98
C SER A 152 4.67 -2.33 18.20
N GLU A 153 5.28 -3.28 18.91
CA GLU A 153 4.77 -3.72 20.22
C GLU A 153 5.08 -2.70 21.32
N THR A 154 6.24 -2.05 21.23
CA THR A 154 6.67 -0.99 22.16
C THR A 154 6.87 0.32 21.38
N PRO A 155 6.40 1.48 21.88
CA PRO A 155 6.65 2.77 21.25
C PRO A 155 8.14 3.01 21.01
N GLY A 156 8.50 3.37 19.77
CA GLY A 156 9.89 3.60 19.36
C GLY A 156 10.63 2.35 18.86
N ASN A 157 10.12 1.16 19.12
CA ASN A 157 10.67 -0.10 18.62
C ASN A 157 9.87 -0.57 17.40
N ILE A 158 10.33 -0.21 16.20
CA ILE A 158 9.66 -0.57 14.95
C ILE A 158 9.93 -2.03 14.63
N GLY A 159 8.89 -2.86 14.72
CA GLY A 159 8.98 -4.28 14.37
C GLY A 159 8.92 -4.48 12.87
N LYS A 160 7.99 -3.81 12.19
CA LYS A 160 7.89 -3.83 10.73
C LYS A 160 7.41 -2.52 10.14
N VAL A 161 7.74 -2.31 8.87
CA VAL A 161 7.20 -1.24 8.02
C VAL A 161 6.82 -1.81 6.65
N VAL A 162 5.62 -1.51 6.18
CA VAL A 162 5.22 -1.69 4.79
C VAL A 162 4.97 -0.33 4.16
N GLY A 163 5.27 -0.19 2.87
CA GLY A 163 5.08 1.08 2.19
C GLY A 163 4.81 0.96 0.70
N ILE A 164 4.31 2.06 0.16
CA ILE A 164 4.07 2.25 -1.27
C ILE A 164 4.52 3.66 -1.67
N SER A 165 5.38 3.74 -2.68
CA SER A 165 5.72 4.98 -3.38
C SER A 165 4.99 5.04 -4.71
N TYR A 166 4.51 6.21 -5.10
CA TYR A 166 3.73 6.40 -6.32
C TYR A 166 3.84 7.85 -6.83
N ALA A 167 3.83 8.02 -8.15
CA ALA A 167 3.91 9.36 -8.77
C ALA A 167 2.63 10.19 -8.53
N GLU A 168 1.46 9.57 -8.70
CA GLU A 168 0.15 10.22 -8.61
C GLU A 168 -0.89 9.25 -8.04
N ASN A 169 -1.97 9.77 -7.46
CA ASN A 169 -3.06 8.98 -6.86
C ASN A 169 -3.69 7.96 -7.85
N LYS A 170 -3.66 8.25 -9.16
CA LYS A 170 -4.11 7.29 -10.19
C LYS A 170 -3.36 5.96 -10.08
N TYR A 171 -2.04 6.00 -9.88
CA TYR A 171 -1.23 4.78 -9.80
C TYR A 171 -1.44 4.05 -8.47
N LEU A 172 -1.66 4.78 -7.38
CA LEU A 172 -2.08 4.16 -6.11
C LEU A 172 -3.34 3.32 -6.31
N GLU A 173 -4.36 3.84 -7.00
CA GLU A 173 -5.61 3.10 -7.24
C GLU A 173 -5.45 1.92 -8.21
N ILE A 174 -4.64 2.07 -9.28
CA ILE A 174 -4.34 0.97 -10.22
C ILE A 174 -3.68 -0.21 -9.48
N TYR A 175 -2.70 0.07 -8.63
CA TYR A 175 -1.89 -0.96 -7.95
C TYR A 175 -2.43 -1.36 -6.57
N LYS A 176 -3.56 -0.78 -6.13
CA LYS A 176 -4.13 -0.95 -4.78
C LYS A 176 -4.35 -2.41 -4.40
N LYS A 177 -4.94 -3.21 -5.30
CA LYS A 177 -5.23 -4.61 -5.02
C LYS A 177 -3.94 -5.42 -4.82
N GLU A 178 -2.93 -5.15 -5.63
CA GLU A 178 -1.63 -5.82 -5.56
C GLU A 178 -0.83 -5.39 -4.34
N TYR A 179 -0.90 -4.11 -3.97
CA TYR A 179 -0.30 -3.60 -2.73
C TYR A 179 -0.94 -4.23 -1.49
N LEU A 180 -2.27 -4.35 -1.47
CA LEU A 180 -2.96 -5.02 -0.37
C LEU A 180 -2.59 -6.50 -0.28
N HIS A 181 -2.46 -7.20 -1.42
CA HIS A 181 -1.96 -8.57 -1.44
C HIS A 181 -0.54 -8.65 -0.87
N PHE A 182 0.37 -7.81 -1.37
CA PHE A 182 1.76 -7.72 -0.89
C PHE A 182 1.83 -7.48 0.62
N LYS A 183 1.08 -6.49 1.12
CA LYS A 183 1.05 -6.18 2.55
C LYS A 183 0.53 -7.36 3.39
N ASN A 184 -0.52 -8.04 2.93
CA ASN A 184 -1.19 -9.09 3.69
C ASN A 184 -0.49 -10.45 3.60
N SER A 185 0.41 -10.65 2.63
CA SER A 185 1.18 -11.87 2.47
C SER A 185 2.44 -11.94 3.35
N LEU A 186 2.76 -10.85 4.06
CA LEU A 186 3.92 -10.81 4.95
C LEU A 186 3.81 -11.87 6.04
N GLN A 187 4.77 -12.79 6.03
CA GLN A 187 5.00 -13.78 7.08
C GLN A 187 6.36 -13.49 7.72
N GLN A 188 6.36 -13.24 9.03
CA GLN A 188 7.62 -13.12 9.78
C GLN A 188 8.04 -14.48 10.32
N PHE A 189 9.34 -14.72 10.34
CA PHE A 189 9.94 -15.84 11.04
C PHE A 189 10.19 -15.42 12.49
N ALA A 190 9.97 -16.34 13.41
CA ALA A 190 10.37 -16.21 14.80
C ALA A 190 11.34 -17.34 15.11
N ASP A 191 12.15 -17.16 16.14
CA ASP A 191 12.86 -18.24 16.81
C ASP A 191 11.94 -19.09 17.69
#